data_AF-B0TGM9-F1
#
_entry.id   AF-B0TGM9-F1
#
_cell.length_a   1.000
_cell.length_b   1.000
_cell.length_c   1.000
_cell.angle_alpha   90.00
_cell.angle_beta   90.00
_cell.angle_gamma   90.00
#
_symmetry.space_group_name_H-M   'P 1'
#
loop_
_entity.id
_entity.type
_entity.pdbx_description
1 polymer ?
#
loop_
_entity_poly.entity_id
_entity_poly.type
_entity_poly.pdbx_seq_one_letter_code
_entity_poly.pdbx_strand_id
1 'polypeptide(L)'
;MRIKPLHYGLLVLALFWGVIGGAMASNLWVTKQSLPPVGTVTSTEEIKGWMTLEQIGETLSLPTPEVIRRLGLPPESDPNKKLKDLAAEQGKTPDQLKEGLLDHK
;
A
#
# COMPACT_ATOMS: atom_id res chain seq x y z
N MET A 1 39.33 -6.54 39.69
CA MET A 1 37.98 -7.14 39.85
C MET A 1 37.80 -8.24 38.81
N ARG A 2 37.61 -9.50 39.21
CA ARG A 2 37.24 -10.60 38.29
C ARG A 2 35.73 -10.59 38.14
N ILE A 3 35.23 -10.17 36.99
CA ILE A 3 33.80 -10.22 36.68
C ILE A 3 33.43 -11.69 36.48
N LYS A 4 32.50 -12.20 37.29
CA LYS A 4 32.00 -13.57 37.20
C LYS A 4 31.26 -13.77 35.86
N PRO A 5 31.35 -14.96 35.24
CA PRO A 5 30.72 -15.26 33.94
C PRO A 5 29.21 -14.97 33.92
N LEU A 6 28.53 -15.07 35.07
CA LEU A 6 27.12 -14.74 35.23
C LEU A 6 26.78 -13.28 34.85
N HIS A 7 27.68 -12.33 35.11
CA HIS A 7 27.43 -10.92 34.78
C HIS A 7 27.44 -10.68 33.27
N TYR A 8 28.24 -11.43 32.51
CA TYR A 8 28.23 -11.34 31.06
C TYR A 8 26.91 -11.85 30.49
N GLY A 9 26.37 -12.96 31.01
CA GLY A 9 25.05 -13.46 30.63
C GLY A 9 23.94 -12.44 30.91
N LEU A 10 23.97 -11.81 32.08
CA LEU A 10 22.98 -10.81 32.46
C LEU A 10 23.09 -9.53 31.63
N LEU A 11 24.31 -9.11 31.27
CA LEU A 11 24.56 -7.94 30.42
C LEU A 11 24.07 -8.18 28.98
N VAL A 12 24.32 -9.38 28.42
CA VAL A 12 23.81 -9.75 27.10
C VAL A 12 22.29 -9.81 27.09
N LEU A 13 21.67 -10.36 28.14
CA LEU A 13 20.21 -10.43 28.24
C LEU A 13 19.59 -9.02 28.36
N ALA A 14 20.21 -8.14 29.15
CA ALA A 14 19.79 -6.75 29.27
C ALA A 14 19.95 -5.98 27.95
N LEU A 15 21.05 -6.21 27.21
CA LEU A 15 21.26 -5.65 25.89
C LEU A 15 20.19 -6.15 24.90
N PHE A 16 19.91 -7.45 24.91
CA PHE A 16 18.91 -8.08 24.04
C PHE A 16 17.52 -7.51 24.28
N TRP A 17 17.09 -7.41 25.55
CA TRP A 17 15.80 -6.82 25.92
C TRP A 17 15.76 -5.31 25.65
N GLY A 18 16.86 -4.60 25.83
CA GLY A 18 16.97 -3.17 25.53
C GLY A 18 16.77 -2.86 24.04
N VAL A 19 17.38 -3.66 23.15
CA VAL A 19 17.20 -3.53 21.69
C VAL A 19 15.76 -3.83 21.29
N ILE A 20 15.16 -4.90 21.82
CA ILE A 20 13.76 -5.27 21.53
C ILE A 20 12.79 -4.19 22.01
N GLY A 21 12.97 -3.69 23.24
CA GLY A 21 12.14 -2.62 23.79
C GLY A 21 12.27 -1.32 22.99
N GLY A 22 13.48 -0.96 22.56
CA GLY A 22 13.71 0.18 21.68
C GLY A 22 13.01 0.03 20.33
N ALA A 23 13.04 -1.17 19.74
CA ALA A 23 12.34 -1.45 18.50
C ALA A 23 10.80 -1.38 18.64
N MET A 24 10.22 -1.86 19.75
CA MET A 24 8.78 -1.75 20.01
C MET A 24 8.32 -0.31 20.27
N ALA A 25 9.15 0.52 20.92
CA ALA A 25 8.84 1.93 21.15
C ALA A 25 9.03 2.80 19.90
N SER A 26 9.74 2.28 18.89
CA SER A 26 9.90 2.94 17.60
C SER A 26 8.57 2.82 16.86
N ASN A 27 7.71 3.85 16.99
CA ASN A 27 6.45 4.03 16.26
C ASN A 27 6.64 4.20 14.72
N LEU A 28 7.76 3.67 14.21
CA LEU A 28 8.18 3.57 12.81
C LEU A 28 7.60 2.32 12.12
N TRP A 29 6.94 1.44 12.86
CA TRP A 29 6.26 0.27 12.30
C TRP A 29 4.95 0.68 11.62
N VAL A 30 5.01 0.88 10.30
CA VAL A 30 3.83 1.14 9.46
C VAL A 30 3.40 -0.18 8.82
N THR A 31 2.45 -0.87 9.46
CA THR A 31 1.88 -2.14 8.94
C THR A 31 0.76 -1.93 7.92
N LYS A 32 0.21 -0.73 7.84
CA LYS A 32 -0.84 -0.36 6.89
C LYS A 32 -0.23 0.65 5.92
N GLN A 33 -0.08 0.27 4.66
CA GLN A 33 0.32 1.21 3.61
C GLN A 33 -0.70 2.37 3.61
N SER A 34 -0.28 3.54 4.08
CA SER A 34 -1.13 4.73 4.03
C SER A 34 -1.36 5.07 2.56
N LEU A 35 -2.61 5.40 2.22
CA LEU A 35 -2.89 5.98 0.91
C LEU A 35 -2.04 7.25 0.76
N PRO A 36 -1.41 7.48 -0.40
CA PRO A 36 -0.74 8.73 -0.67
C PRO A 36 -1.74 9.89 -0.54
N PRO A 37 -1.29 11.10 -0.15
CA PRO A 37 -2.13 12.29 -0.22
C PRO A 37 -2.75 12.45 -1.62
N VAL A 38 -4.01 12.89 -1.65
CA VAL A 38 -4.75 13.20 -2.87
C VAL A 38 -3.91 14.11 -3.79
N GLY A 39 -3.66 13.67 -5.02
CA GLY A 39 -2.94 14.46 -6.03
C GLY A 39 -1.41 14.40 -5.96
N THR A 40 -0.80 13.62 -5.07
CA THR A 40 0.68 13.43 -5.08
C THR A 40 1.13 12.25 -5.94
N VAL A 41 0.20 11.42 -6.41
CA VAL A 41 0.52 10.24 -7.21
C VAL A 41 0.50 10.59 -8.69
N THR A 42 1.69 10.65 -9.28
CA THR A 42 1.88 10.95 -10.70
C THR A 42 1.97 9.69 -11.56
N SER A 43 2.19 8.51 -10.95
CA SER A 43 2.38 7.25 -11.69
C SER A 43 1.32 6.21 -11.38
N THR A 44 0.80 5.57 -12.43
CA THR A 44 -0.15 4.44 -12.37
C THR A 44 0.42 3.24 -11.60
N GLU A 45 1.74 3.18 -11.42
CA GLU A 45 2.47 2.13 -10.69
C GLU A 45 2.24 2.16 -9.17
N GLU A 46 1.86 3.32 -8.64
CA GLU A 46 1.50 3.51 -7.23
C GLU A 46 0.10 2.98 -6.93
N ILE A 47 -0.76 2.81 -7.96
CA ILE A 47 -2.07 2.20 -7.83
C ILE A 47 -1.90 0.70 -7.56
N LYS A 48 -2.31 0.28 -6.37
CA LYS A 48 -2.30 -1.13 -5.99
C LYS A 48 -3.68 -1.76 -6.26
N GLY A 49 -3.71 -3.00 -6.73
CA GLY A 49 -4.96 -3.71 -7.04
C GLY A 49 -5.93 -3.90 -5.86
N TRP A 50 -5.51 -3.61 -4.62
CA TRP A 50 -6.38 -3.63 -3.44
C TRP A 50 -7.15 -2.32 -3.20
N MET A 51 -6.80 -1.23 -3.90
CA MET A 51 -7.47 0.06 -3.84
C MET A 51 -8.82 0.00 -4.56
N THR A 52 -9.79 0.78 -4.10
CA THR A 52 -11.10 0.94 -4.74
C THR A 52 -11.05 1.94 -5.89
N LEU A 53 -12.04 1.91 -6.79
CA LEU A 53 -12.15 2.90 -7.87
C LEU A 53 -12.21 4.34 -7.34
N GLU A 54 -12.93 4.56 -6.24
CA GLU A 54 -13.00 5.86 -5.56
C GLU A 54 -11.62 6.30 -5.06
N GLN A 55 -10.89 5.42 -4.36
CA GLN A 55 -9.53 5.70 -3.89
C GLN A 55 -8.58 5.98 -5.04
N ILE A 56 -8.74 5.30 -6.18
CA ILE A 56 -7.94 5.54 -7.39
C ILE A 56 -8.25 6.91 -7.98
N GLY A 57 -9.52 7.30 -8.06
CA GLY A 57 -9.94 8.63 -8.50
C GLY A 57 -9.41 9.73 -7.60
N GLU A 58 -9.51 9.57 -6.28
CA GLU A 58 -8.93 10.49 -5.30
C GLU A 58 -7.40 10.57 -5.44
N THR A 59 -6.74 9.42 -5.58
CA THR A 59 -5.28 9.35 -5.73
C THR A 59 -4.79 10.06 -6.99
N LEU A 60 -5.50 9.88 -8.11
CA LEU A 60 -5.19 10.47 -9.41
C LEU A 60 -5.79 11.89 -9.61
N SER A 61 -6.56 12.40 -8.64
CA SER A 61 -7.39 13.61 -8.81
C SER A 61 -8.27 13.56 -10.08
N LEU A 62 -8.79 12.38 -10.41
CA LEU A 62 -9.69 12.15 -11.54
C LEU A 62 -11.11 11.82 -11.05
N PRO A 63 -12.16 12.32 -11.72
CA PRO A 63 -13.52 11.90 -11.45
C PRO A 63 -13.67 10.38 -11.63
N THR A 64 -14.36 9.69 -10.72
CA THR A 64 -14.64 8.25 -10.79
C THR A 64 -15.16 7.79 -12.17
N PRO A 65 -16.07 8.53 -12.86
CA PRO A 65 -16.52 8.15 -14.21
C PRO A 65 -15.40 8.17 -15.25
N GLU A 66 -14.44 9.09 -15.11
CA GLU A 66 -13.29 9.20 -15.99
C GLU A 66 -12.30 8.06 -15.75
N VAL A 67 -12.10 7.66 -14.49
CA VAL A 67 -11.29 6.50 -14.11
C VAL A 67 -11.89 5.21 -14.65
N ILE A 68 -13.21 5.00 -14.49
CA ILE A 68 -13.93 3.84 -15.04
C ILE A 68 -13.76 3.78 -16.57
N ARG A 69 -13.93 4.92 -17.25
CA ARG A 69 -13.74 5.02 -18.71
C ARG A 69 -12.31 4.66 -19.13
N ARG A 70 -11.29 5.22 -18.46
CA ARG A 70 -9.88 4.98 -18.79
C ARG A 70 -9.42 3.56 -18.46
N LEU A 71 -9.98 2.95 -17.42
CA LEU A 71 -9.76 1.55 -17.11
C LEU A 71 -10.52 0.60 -18.06
N GLY A 72 -11.37 1.11 -18.95
CA GLY A 72 -12.21 0.29 -19.83
C GLY A 72 -13.25 -0.53 -19.06
N LEU A 73 -13.68 -0.04 -17.89
CA LEU A 73 -14.68 -0.67 -17.04
C LEU A 73 -16.10 -0.23 -17.46
N PRO A 74 -17.13 -1.08 -17.31
CA PRO A 74 -18.51 -0.68 -17.58
C PRO A 74 -18.93 0.46 -16.62
N PRO A 75 -19.75 1.42 -17.08
CA PRO A 75 -20.18 2.58 -16.27
C PRO A 75 -21.00 2.20 -15.02
N GLU A 76 -21.54 0.98 -15.00
CA GLU A 76 -22.28 0.40 -13.86
C GLU A 76 -21.35 -0.23 -12.80
N SER A 77 -20.03 -0.08 -12.93
CA SER A 77 -19.07 -0.63 -11.97
C SER A 77 -19.18 0.07 -10.62
N ASP A 78 -19.30 -0.72 -9.55
CA ASP A 78 -19.39 -0.20 -8.18
C ASP A 78 -18.09 0.53 -7.77
N PRO A 79 -18.13 1.85 -7.45
CA PRO A 79 -16.98 2.65 -7.03
C PRO A 79 -16.24 2.12 -5.79
N ASN A 80 -16.93 1.37 -4.93
CA ASN A 80 -16.38 0.80 -3.70
C ASN A 80 -15.68 -0.53 -3.93
N LYS A 81 -15.79 -1.10 -5.13
CA LYS A 81 -15.18 -2.39 -5.44
C LYS A 81 -13.69 -2.21 -5.71
N LYS A 82 -12.89 -3.20 -5.30
CA LYS A 82 -11.44 -3.18 -5.49
C LYS A 82 -11.12 -3.39 -6.96
N LEU A 83 -10.07 -2.72 -7.44
CA LEU A 83 -9.61 -2.85 -8.83
C LEU A 83 -9.33 -4.31 -9.22
N LYS A 84 -8.77 -5.13 -8.31
CA LYS A 84 -8.51 -6.55 -8.59
C LYS A 84 -9.76 -7.40 -8.76
N ASP A 85 -10.83 -7.09 -8.03
CA ASP A 85 -12.07 -7.84 -8.10
C ASP A 85 -12.78 -7.51 -9.42
N LEU A 86 -12.76 -6.24 -9.82
CA LEU A 86 -13.24 -5.77 -11.12
C LEU A 86 -12.42 -6.35 -12.29
N ALA A 87 -11.10 -6.45 -12.14
CA ALA A 87 -10.22 -7.08 -13.12
C ALA A 87 -10.57 -8.57 -13.29
N ALA A 88 -10.76 -9.28 -12.19
CA ALA A 88 -11.14 -10.69 -12.19
C ALA A 88 -12.49 -10.91 -12.88
N GLU A 89 -13.47 -10.02 -12.69
CA GLU A 89 -14.77 -10.08 -13.36
C GLU A 89 -14.68 -9.87 -14.87
N GLN A 90 -13.72 -9.09 -15.34
CA GLN A 90 -13.45 -8.91 -16.77
C GLN A 90 -12.50 -9.97 -17.36
N GLY A 91 -12.00 -10.90 -16.54
CA GLY A 91 -10.97 -11.85 -16.96
C GLY A 91 -9.63 -11.18 -17.31
N LYS A 92 -9.38 -9.96 -16.81
CA LYS A 92 -8.14 -9.20 -17.01
C LYS A 92 -7.31 -9.16 -15.74
N THR A 93 -6.03 -8.83 -15.86
CA THR A 93 -5.19 -8.54 -14.69
C THR A 93 -5.30 -7.06 -14.29
N PRO A 94 -5.11 -6.72 -13.00
CA PRO A 94 -5.06 -5.33 -12.56
C PRO A 94 -3.97 -4.53 -13.30
N ASP A 95 -2.89 -5.19 -13.71
CA ASP A 95 -1.80 -4.60 -14.47
C ASP A 95 -2.21 -4.21 -15.89
N GLN A 96 -2.99 -5.06 -16.57
CA GLN A 96 -3.55 -4.74 -17.90
C GLN A 96 -4.53 -3.56 -17.86
N LEU A 97 -5.30 -3.42 -16.78
CA LEU A 97 -6.20 -2.26 -16.62
C LEU A 97 -5.41 -0.96 -16.44
N LYS A 98 -4.28 -1.02 -15.71
CA LYS A 98 -3.39 0.15 -15.53
C LYS A 98 -2.75 0.60 -16.85
N GLU A 99 -2.57 -0.30 -17.81
CA GLU A 99 -2.03 0.05 -19.13
C GLU A 99 -2.96 1.00 -19.90
N GLY A 100 -4.29 0.84 -19.76
CA GLY A 100 -5.28 1.78 -20.32
C GLY A 100 -5.24 3.19 -19.70
N LEU A 101 -4.67 3.34 -18.50
CA LEU A 101 -4.42 4.64 -17.88
C LEU A 101 -3.12 5.31 -18.41
N LEU A 102 -2.17 4.52 -18.96
CA LEU A 102 -0.87 4.99 -19.45
C LEU A 102 -0.87 5.37 -20.95
N ASP A 103 -1.74 4.74 -21.75
CA ASP A 103 -1.77 4.90 -23.22
C ASP A 103 -2.21 6.30 -23.70
N HIS A 104 -2.70 7.16 -22.80
CA HIS A 104 -3.27 8.46 -23.15
C HIS A 104 -2.39 9.68 -22.77
N LYS A 105 -1.07 9.51 -22.70
CA LYS A 105 -0.13 10.63 -22.49
C LYS A 105 0.21 11.37 -23.79
#